data_AF-A0A0Q0VZK7-F1
#
_entry.id   AF-A0A0Q0VZK7-F1
#
_cell.length_a   1.000
_cell.length_b   1.000
_cell.length_c   1.000
_cell.angle_alpha   90.00
_cell.angle_beta   90.00
_cell.angle_gamma   90.00
#
_symmetry.space_group_name_H-M   'P 1'
#
loop_
_entity.id
_entity.type
_entity.pdbx_description
1 polymer ?
#
loop_
_entity_poly.entity_id
_entity_poly.type
_entity_poly.pdbx_seq_one_letter_code
_entity_poly.pdbx_strand_id
1 'polypeptide(L)'
;MSETAKEGRYIYSIVSSGSESDLGDVGIEESRVRLVPHGEIAAVVHSCPAEPYATKDDERAKEWVLDHSYVIDLATERFGTVLPFSFDVIFIGDDETVRSWLEENYDLLKGELERVKGKAEYSVQIFCDEEKLKEKIVAADPELQRLKAGIEKMPKGTAYLYQKKLDLKIKEGLLEETAKLAGELGAKIDELADEVKI
;
A
#
# COMPACT_ATOMS: atom_id res chain seq x y z
N MET A 1 18.03 -39.15 -1.94
CA MET A 1 19.03 -38.08 -2.07
C MET A 1 18.24 -36.79 -1.90
N SER A 2 18.44 -36.09 -0.79
CA SER A 2 17.73 -34.84 -0.51
C SER A 2 18.18 -33.82 -1.55
N GLU A 3 17.22 -33.36 -2.35
CA GLU A 3 17.37 -32.17 -3.19
C GLU A 3 17.73 -31.04 -2.22
N THR A 4 18.95 -30.54 -2.31
CA THR A 4 19.39 -29.43 -1.45
C THR A 4 18.54 -28.24 -1.87
N ALA A 5 17.65 -27.79 -0.98
CA ALA A 5 16.83 -26.60 -1.25
C ALA A 5 17.78 -25.48 -1.69
N LYS A 6 17.49 -24.88 -2.84
CA LYS A 6 18.31 -23.78 -3.34
C LYS A 6 18.29 -22.66 -2.31
N GLU A 7 19.46 -22.10 -2.01
CA GLU A 7 19.58 -20.98 -1.08
C GLU A 7 19.06 -19.70 -1.74
N GLY A 8 18.43 -18.83 -0.94
CA GLY A 8 17.97 -17.52 -1.35
C GLY A 8 18.23 -16.44 -0.31
N ARG A 9 17.99 -15.19 -0.73
CA ARG A 9 18.02 -13.99 0.10
C ARG A 9 16.69 -13.30 0.04
N TYR A 10 16.00 -13.23 1.17
CA TYR A 10 14.83 -12.40 1.32
C TYR A 10 15.27 -10.94 1.44
N ILE A 11 14.71 -10.06 0.62
CA ILE A 11 15.08 -8.64 0.57
C ILE A 11 13.97 -7.80 1.22
N TYR A 12 14.31 -7.09 2.30
CA TYR A 12 13.37 -6.22 3.01
C TYR A 12 13.37 -4.79 2.47
N SER A 13 14.56 -4.21 2.34
CA SER A 13 14.73 -2.81 1.93
C SER A 13 16.15 -2.50 1.49
N ILE A 14 16.32 -1.36 0.82
CA ILE A 14 17.63 -0.75 0.56
C ILE A 14 17.83 0.44 1.49
N VAL A 15 19.03 0.59 2.05
CA VAL A 15 19.37 1.65 3.00
C VAL A 15 20.64 2.38 2.58
N SER A 16 20.81 3.60 3.08
CA SER A 16 22.06 4.37 2.93
C SER A 16 23.11 3.89 3.95
N SER A 17 23.85 2.84 3.62
CA SER A 17 24.94 2.31 4.44
C SER A 17 26.01 1.66 3.57
N GLY A 18 27.28 2.01 3.79
CA GLY A 18 28.42 1.38 3.11
C GLY A 18 29.10 0.26 3.92
N SER A 19 28.59 -0.08 5.10
CA SER A 19 29.20 -1.05 6.00
C SER A 19 28.30 -2.24 6.26
N GLU A 20 28.91 -3.42 6.41
CA GLU A 20 28.24 -4.59 6.97
C GLU A 20 27.72 -4.28 8.38
N SER A 21 26.53 -4.77 8.68
CA SER A 21 25.89 -4.63 9.98
C SER A 21 24.81 -5.72 10.12
N ASP A 22 24.36 -5.92 11.34
CA ASP A 22 23.36 -6.91 11.72
C ASP A 22 22.21 -6.21 12.48
N LEU A 23 20.97 -6.64 12.23
CA LEU A 23 19.76 -6.17 12.92
C LEU A 23 19.22 -7.20 13.93
N GLY A 24 19.89 -8.33 14.08
CA GLY A 24 19.53 -9.41 14.99
C GLY A 24 18.56 -10.43 14.38
N ASP A 25 18.06 -11.31 15.25
CA ASP A 25 17.10 -12.37 14.92
C ASP A 25 15.67 -11.79 14.89
N VAL A 26 15.45 -10.85 13.97
CA VAL A 26 14.21 -10.05 13.85
C VAL A 26 13.46 -10.31 12.55
N GLY A 27 14.00 -11.15 11.67
CA GLY A 27 13.41 -11.48 10.39
C GLY A 27 12.27 -12.50 10.52
N ILE A 28 11.70 -12.84 9.37
CA ILE A 28 10.57 -13.79 9.31
C ILE A 28 11.03 -15.14 9.87
N GLU A 29 10.24 -15.71 10.77
CA GLU A 29 10.59 -16.93 11.53
C GLU A 29 11.86 -16.78 12.39
N GLU A 30 12.06 -15.61 13.00
CA GLU A 30 13.23 -15.28 13.83
C GLU A 30 14.55 -15.39 13.05
N SER A 31 14.49 -15.19 11.72
CA SER A 31 15.67 -15.24 10.87
C SER A 31 16.62 -14.08 11.17
N ARG A 32 17.93 -14.36 11.14
CA ARG A 32 18.95 -13.35 11.37
C ARG A 32 19.07 -12.38 10.20
N VAL A 33 18.79 -11.11 10.45
CA VAL A 33 18.80 -10.03 9.46
C VAL A 33 20.14 -9.30 9.46
N ARG A 34 20.72 -9.13 8.26
CA ARG A 34 22.02 -8.48 8.04
C ARG A 34 22.01 -7.57 6.81
N LEU A 35 23.06 -6.75 6.69
CA LEU A 35 23.30 -5.92 5.53
C LEU A 35 24.25 -6.57 4.53
N VAL A 36 23.91 -6.47 3.24
CA VAL A 36 24.83 -6.73 2.12
C VAL A 36 25.16 -5.39 1.46
N PRO A 37 26.36 -4.81 1.69
CA PRO A 37 26.72 -3.49 1.16
C PRO A 37 27.29 -3.54 -0.26
N HIS A 38 27.03 -2.47 -1.02
CA HIS A 38 27.72 -2.11 -2.26
C HIS A 38 27.87 -0.58 -2.34
N GLY A 39 29.11 -0.08 -2.28
CA GLY A 39 29.38 1.36 -2.28
C GLY A 39 28.82 2.06 -1.03
N GLU A 40 27.84 2.94 -1.24
CA GLU A 40 27.19 3.74 -0.18
C GLU A 40 25.77 3.26 0.17
N ILE A 41 25.32 2.15 -0.45
CA ILE A 41 24.01 1.55 -0.20
C ILE A 41 24.17 0.10 0.27
N ALA A 42 23.17 -0.42 0.96
CA ALA A 42 23.12 -1.82 1.35
C ALA A 42 21.70 -2.36 1.24
N ALA A 43 21.59 -3.65 0.91
CA ALA A 43 20.34 -4.40 1.04
C ALA A 43 20.22 -4.98 2.45
N VAL A 44 19.03 -4.87 3.05
CA VAL A 44 18.65 -5.51 4.32
C VAL A 44 18.07 -6.88 3.98
N VAL A 45 18.71 -7.95 4.45
CA VAL A 45 18.39 -9.32 4.02
C VAL A 45 18.45 -10.35 5.16
N HIS A 46 17.75 -11.47 4.98
CA HIS A 46 18.09 -12.72 5.67
C HIS A 46 18.24 -13.88 4.68
N SER A 47 18.87 -14.96 5.14
CA SER A 47 19.01 -16.20 4.36
C SER A 47 17.76 -17.06 4.50
N CYS A 48 17.19 -17.49 3.38
CA CYS A 48 16.00 -18.36 3.35
C CYS A 48 16.12 -19.41 2.24
N PRO A 49 15.21 -20.39 2.15
CA PRO A 49 15.04 -21.17 0.92
C PRO A 49 14.67 -20.24 -0.25
N ALA A 50 15.09 -20.60 -1.45
CA ALA A 50 14.73 -19.90 -2.70
C ALA A 50 13.30 -20.26 -3.14
N GLU A 51 12.35 -20.18 -2.21
CA GLU A 51 10.95 -20.53 -2.38
C GLU A 51 10.06 -19.48 -1.68
N PRO A 52 8.95 -19.06 -2.30
CA PRO A 52 8.00 -18.14 -1.70
C PRO A 52 7.47 -18.61 -0.34
N TYR A 53 7.25 -17.69 0.58
CA TYR A 53 6.59 -17.98 1.85
C TYR A 53 5.13 -18.37 1.60
N ALA A 54 4.78 -19.63 1.88
CA ALA A 54 3.45 -20.18 1.63
C ALA A 54 2.89 -20.89 2.86
N THR A 55 1.67 -20.51 3.25
CA THR A 55 0.91 -21.13 4.34
C THR A 55 -0.58 -21.16 4.02
N LYS A 56 -1.31 -22.10 4.63
CA LYS A 56 -2.79 -22.15 4.60
C LYS A 56 -3.42 -21.54 5.86
N ASP A 57 -2.58 -21.09 6.79
CA ASP A 57 -2.99 -20.46 8.04
C ASP A 57 -2.92 -18.94 7.86
N ASP A 58 -4.10 -18.30 7.86
CA ASP A 58 -4.24 -16.86 7.68
C ASP A 58 -3.55 -16.05 8.79
N GLU A 59 -3.53 -16.56 10.03
CA GLU A 59 -2.85 -15.85 11.12
C GLU A 59 -1.33 -15.91 10.93
N ARG A 60 -0.81 -17.07 10.51
CA ARG A 60 0.61 -17.20 10.17
C ARG A 60 1.03 -16.29 9.02
N ALA A 61 0.18 -16.16 7.99
CA ALA A 61 0.44 -15.25 6.88
C ALA A 61 0.50 -13.78 7.35
N LYS A 62 -0.39 -13.39 8.27
CA LYS A 62 -0.36 -12.03 8.87
C LYS A 62 0.89 -11.80 9.69
N GLU A 63 1.31 -12.78 10.50
CA GLU A 63 2.56 -12.70 11.27
C GLU A 63 3.75 -12.39 10.36
N TRP A 64 3.91 -13.13 9.26
CA TRP A 64 5.00 -12.90 8.32
C TRP A 64 5.00 -11.48 7.71
N VAL A 65 3.82 -10.95 7.37
CA VAL A 65 3.69 -9.58 6.85
C VAL A 65 4.03 -8.54 7.92
N LEU A 66 3.68 -8.80 9.19
CA LEU A 66 4.05 -7.94 10.31
C LEU A 66 5.56 -7.99 10.59
N ASP A 67 6.17 -9.18 10.58
CA ASP A 67 7.63 -9.35 10.72
C ASP A 67 8.38 -8.60 9.62
N HIS A 68 7.90 -8.69 8.37
CA HIS A 68 8.45 -7.92 7.24
C HIS A 68 8.41 -6.43 7.47
N SER A 69 7.26 -5.92 7.89
CA SER A 69 7.07 -4.49 8.16
C SER A 69 7.95 -4.04 9.32
N TYR A 70 8.06 -4.86 10.37
CA TYR A 70 8.90 -4.57 11.53
C TYR A 70 10.39 -4.44 11.19
N VAL A 71 10.92 -5.29 10.30
CA VAL A 71 12.32 -5.16 9.84
C VAL A 71 12.54 -3.86 9.07
N ILE A 72 11.57 -3.44 8.25
CA ILE A 72 11.63 -2.17 7.52
C ILE A 72 11.60 -0.98 8.50
N ASP A 73 10.74 -1.04 9.53
CA ASP A 73 10.67 -0.01 10.57
C ASP A 73 12.00 0.10 11.32
N LEU A 74 12.58 -1.02 11.75
CA LEU A 74 13.91 -1.05 12.39
C LEU A 74 15.01 -0.49 11.48
N ALA A 75 14.98 -0.82 10.19
CA ALA A 75 15.92 -0.26 9.22
C ALA A 75 15.74 1.26 9.08
N THR A 76 14.50 1.74 9.08
CA THR A 76 14.15 3.16 9.03
C THR A 76 14.65 3.90 10.26
N GLU A 77 14.41 3.37 11.47
CA GLU A 77 14.89 3.94 12.72
C GLU A 77 16.43 4.04 12.75
N ARG A 78 17.11 3.01 12.23
CA ARG A 78 18.57 2.93 12.29
C ARG A 78 19.29 3.72 11.22
N PHE A 79 18.76 3.76 9.99
CA PHE A 79 19.44 4.32 8.82
C PHE A 79 18.74 5.56 8.25
N GLY A 80 17.59 5.95 8.80
CA GLY A 80 16.80 7.06 8.32
C GLY A 80 15.99 6.67 7.09
N THR A 81 16.47 7.00 5.91
CA THR A 81 15.73 6.78 4.65
C THR A 81 15.98 5.39 4.10
N VAL A 82 14.89 4.71 3.74
CA VAL A 82 14.90 3.35 3.19
C VAL A 82 14.05 3.27 1.93
N LEU A 83 14.37 2.32 1.05
CA LEU A 83 13.51 1.92 -0.07
C LEU A 83 12.93 0.53 0.25
N PRO A 84 11.67 0.45 0.73
CA PRO A 84 11.08 -0.83 1.10
C PRO A 84 10.78 -1.68 -0.13
N PHE A 85 11.01 -2.98 0.00
CA PHE A 85 10.54 -3.97 -0.96
C PHE A 85 9.14 -4.46 -0.56
N SER A 86 8.36 -4.89 -1.57
CA SER A 86 7.13 -5.62 -1.30
C SER A 86 7.44 -6.92 -0.57
N PHE A 87 6.47 -7.42 0.19
CA PHE A 87 6.56 -8.72 0.84
C PHE A 87 6.94 -9.82 -0.18
N ASP A 88 7.79 -10.75 0.27
CA ASP A 88 8.15 -12.00 -0.43
C ASP A 88 9.05 -11.82 -1.66
N VAL A 89 9.93 -10.81 -1.66
CA VAL A 89 10.97 -10.67 -2.68
C VAL A 89 12.20 -11.49 -2.28
N ILE A 90 12.44 -12.58 -3.00
CA ILE A 90 13.53 -13.53 -2.75
C ILE A 90 14.45 -13.60 -3.96
N PHE A 91 15.73 -13.32 -3.75
CA PHE A 91 16.77 -13.50 -4.75
C PHE A 91 17.34 -14.91 -4.63
N ILE A 92 17.48 -15.63 -5.75
CA ILE A 92 18.05 -16.98 -5.77
C ILE A 92 19.58 -16.88 -5.71
N GLY A 93 20.19 -17.49 -4.70
CA GLY A 93 21.63 -17.47 -4.48
C GLY A 93 22.01 -16.83 -3.14
N ASP A 94 23.27 -16.40 -3.06
CA ASP A 94 23.89 -15.89 -1.85
C ASP A 94 24.04 -14.36 -1.87
N ASP A 95 24.90 -13.84 -0.98
CA ASP A 95 25.16 -12.41 -0.85
C ASP A 95 25.83 -11.82 -2.12
N GLU A 96 26.53 -12.63 -2.95
CA GLU A 96 27.11 -12.16 -4.21
C GLU A 96 26.03 -11.87 -5.27
N THR A 97 24.95 -12.66 -5.30
CA THR A 97 23.80 -12.35 -6.17
C THR A 97 23.22 -10.99 -5.82
N VAL A 98 23.04 -10.71 -4.53
CA VAL A 98 22.51 -9.42 -4.05
C VAL A 98 23.47 -8.29 -4.36
N ARG A 99 24.79 -8.50 -4.15
CA ARG A 99 25.81 -7.47 -4.42
C ARG A 99 25.90 -7.13 -5.91
N SER A 100 25.82 -8.13 -6.78
CA SER A 100 25.84 -7.93 -8.23
C SER A 100 24.63 -7.12 -8.69
N TRP A 101 23.44 -7.42 -8.15
CA TRP A 101 22.24 -6.65 -8.44
C TRP A 101 22.31 -5.21 -7.91
N LEU A 102 22.88 -5.00 -6.71
CA LEU A 102 23.12 -3.66 -6.18
C LEU A 102 24.09 -2.86 -7.05
N GLU A 103 25.14 -3.50 -7.59
CA GLU A 103 26.10 -2.87 -8.49
C GLU A 103 25.42 -2.41 -9.80
N GLU A 104 24.64 -3.29 -10.42
CA GLU A 104 23.91 -2.98 -11.66
C GLU A 104 22.90 -1.83 -11.49
N ASN A 105 22.34 -1.66 -10.28
CA ASN A 105 21.29 -0.70 -9.98
C ASN A 105 21.75 0.47 -9.08
N TYR A 106 23.05 0.62 -8.85
CA TYR A 106 23.59 1.51 -7.82
C TYR A 106 23.12 2.97 -7.99
N ASP A 107 23.31 3.54 -9.17
CA ASP A 107 22.98 4.94 -9.44
C ASP A 107 21.47 5.21 -9.30
N LEU A 108 20.64 4.24 -9.73
CA LEU A 108 19.19 4.32 -9.60
C LEU A 108 18.76 4.30 -8.13
N LEU A 109 19.20 3.30 -7.38
CA LEU A 109 18.81 3.11 -5.98
C LEU A 109 19.30 4.25 -5.09
N LYS A 110 20.53 4.71 -5.32
CA LYS A 110 21.07 5.88 -4.60
C LYS A 110 20.31 7.16 -4.95
N GLY A 111 19.96 7.35 -6.22
CA GLY A 111 19.14 8.47 -6.67
C GLY A 111 17.77 8.50 -6.00
N GLU A 112 17.10 7.34 -5.90
CA GLU A 112 15.81 7.21 -5.22
C GLU A 112 15.92 7.46 -3.71
N LEU A 113 16.94 6.93 -3.04
CA LEU A 113 17.19 7.21 -1.61
C LEU A 113 17.35 8.71 -1.35
N GLU A 114 18.12 9.42 -2.17
CA GLU A 114 18.26 10.87 -2.02
C GLU A 114 16.97 11.63 -2.38
N ARG A 115 16.18 11.16 -3.36
CA ARG A 115 14.90 11.76 -3.75
C ARG A 115 13.87 11.74 -2.61
N VAL A 116 13.84 10.65 -1.84
CA VAL A 116 12.89 10.44 -0.72
C VAL A 116 13.46 10.81 0.65
N LYS A 117 14.69 11.32 0.70
CA LYS A 117 15.37 11.68 1.94
C LYS A 117 14.63 12.77 2.72
N GLY A 118 14.41 12.52 4.01
CA GLY A 118 13.69 13.44 4.88
C GLY A 118 12.20 13.58 4.57
N LYS A 119 11.65 12.71 3.71
CA LYS A 119 10.23 12.62 3.37
C LYS A 119 9.61 11.39 4.02
N ALA A 120 8.29 11.38 4.12
CA ALA A 120 7.51 10.25 4.57
C ALA A 120 6.35 10.01 3.60
N GLU A 121 5.99 8.74 3.40
CA GLU A 121 4.84 8.35 2.62
C GLU A 121 3.61 8.25 3.51
N TYR A 122 2.49 8.83 3.07
CA TYR A 122 1.21 8.76 3.76
C TYR A 122 0.14 8.23 2.83
N SER A 123 -0.63 7.26 3.31
CA SER A 123 -1.87 6.83 2.65
C SER A 123 -3.07 7.46 3.33
N VAL A 124 -3.86 8.24 2.58
CA VAL A 124 -5.10 8.87 3.06
C VAL A 124 -6.29 8.18 2.43
N GLN A 125 -7.11 7.52 3.25
CA GLN A 125 -8.37 6.91 2.83
C GLN A 125 -9.54 7.71 3.37
N ILE A 126 -10.44 8.15 2.47
CA ILE A 126 -11.60 8.96 2.80
C ILE A 126 -12.85 8.12 2.59
N PHE A 127 -13.60 7.91 3.67
CA PHE A 127 -14.85 7.16 3.65
C PHE A 127 -16.04 8.11 3.79
N CYS A 128 -17.11 7.83 3.05
CA CYS A 128 -18.36 8.56 3.12
C CYS A 128 -19.50 7.61 3.49
N ASP A 129 -20.39 8.08 4.36
CA ASP A 129 -21.64 7.39 4.69
C ASP A 129 -22.64 7.62 3.56
N GLU A 130 -22.83 6.60 2.71
CA GLU A 130 -23.64 6.69 1.50
C GLU A 130 -25.09 7.09 1.80
N GLU A 131 -25.68 6.61 2.90
CA GLU A 131 -27.07 6.92 3.25
C GLU A 131 -27.23 8.40 3.63
N LYS A 132 -26.31 8.95 4.40
CA LYS A 132 -26.31 10.40 4.70
C LYS A 132 -26.12 11.24 3.44
N LEU A 133 -25.29 10.76 2.51
CA LEU A 133 -25.07 11.46 1.25
C LEU A 133 -26.33 11.44 0.38
N LYS A 134 -27.03 10.30 0.30
CA LYS A 134 -28.34 10.18 -0.36
C LYS A 134 -29.37 11.16 0.22
N GLU A 135 -29.47 11.22 1.55
CA GLU A 135 -30.38 12.14 2.23
C GLU A 135 -30.06 13.60 1.87
N LYS A 136 -28.79 13.98 1.87
CA LYS A 136 -28.33 15.32 1.48
C LYS A 136 -28.69 15.64 0.02
N ILE A 137 -28.47 14.71 -0.90
CA ILE A 137 -28.80 14.86 -2.33
C ILE A 137 -30.30 15.07 -2.52
N VAL A 138 -31.13 14.21 -1.92
CA VAL A 138 -32.59 14.35 -1.99
C VAL A 138 -33.07 15.62 -1.31
N ALA A 139 -32.44 16.04 -0.21
CA ALA A 139 -32.78 17.30 0.48
C ALA A 139 -32.42 18.54 -0.35
N ALA A 140 -31.38 18.48 -1.17
CA ALA A 140 -30.90 19.59 -1.99
C ALA A 140 -31.66 19.77 -3.32
N ASP A 141 -32.32 18.72 -3.84
CA ASP A 141 -33.03 18.75 -5.13
C ASP A 141 -34.57 18.73 -4.96
N PRO A 142 -35.26 19.86 -5.19
CA PRO A 142 -36.72 19.93 -5.13
C PRO A 142 -37.44 18.99 -6.10
N GLU A 143 -36.84 18.62 -7.24
CA GLU A 143 -37.40 17.67 -8.19
C GLU A 143 -37.40 16.25 -7.59
N LEU A 144 -36.29 15.83 -6.96
CA LEU A 144 -36.21 14.54 -6.28
C LEU A 144 -37.19 14.45 -5.12
N GLN A 145 -37.37 15.53 -4.35
CA GLN A 145 -38.37 15.59 -3.28
C GLN A 145 -39.78 15.41 -3.83
N ARG A 146 -40.13 16.14 -4.90
CA ARG A 146 -41.44 16.02 -5.56
C ARG A 146 -41.66 14.63 -6.13
N LEU A 147 -40.65 14.04 -6.74
CA LEU A 147 -40.71 12.69 -7.28
C LEU A 147 -40.95 11.66 -6.17
N LYS A 148 -40.19 11.75 -5.06
CA LYS A 148 -40.35 10.89 -3.89
C LYS A 148 -41.75 10.98 -3.28
N ALA A 149 -42.25 12.19 -3.04
CA ALA A 149 -43.60 12.42 -2.51
C ALA A 149 -44.73 12.01 -3.49
N GLY A 150 -44.46 12.08 -4.80
CA GLY A 150 -45.39 11.65 -5.85
C GLY A 150 -45.57 10.14 -5.90
N ILE A 151 -44.48 9.37 -5.73
CA ILE A 151 -44.48 7.90 -5.78
C ILE A 151 -45.44 7.30 -4.74
N GLU A 152 -45.51 7.87 -3.53
CA GLU A 152 -46.41 7.41 -2.46
C GLU A 152 -47.89 7.42 -2.85
N LYS A 153 -48.27 8.25 -3.82
CA LYS A 153 -49.65 8.43 -4.28
C LYS A 153 -49.96 7.63 -5.55
N MET A 154 -49.01 6.88 -6.10
CA MET A 154 -49.15 6.17 -7.38
C MET A 154 -49.63 4.72 -7.21
N PRO A 155 -50.33 4.15 -8.21
CA PRO A 155 -50.62 2.71 -8.26
C PRO A 155 -49.33 1.88 -8.31
N LYS A 156 -49.32 0.68 -7.70
CA LYS A 156 -48.12 -0.16 -7.51
C LYS A 156 -47.23 -0.33 -8.75
N GLY A 157 -47.82 -0.57 -9.92
CA GLY A 157 -47.05 -0.77 -11.17
C GLY A 157 -46.35 0.51 -11.65
N THR A 158 -47.02 1.65 -11.54
CA THR A 158 -46.44 2.96 -11.87
C THR A 158 -45.42 3.39 -10.82
N ALA A 159 -45.72 3.19 -9.54
CA ALA A 159 -44.83 3.49 -8.43
C ALA A 159 -43.47 2.78 -8.57
N TYR A 160 -43.45 1.50 -8.98
CA TYR A 160 -42.20 0.75 -9.22
C TYR A 160 -41.31 1.40 -10.29
N LEU A 161 -41.89 1.82 -11.42
CA LEU A 161 -41.14 2.46 -12.50
C LEU A 161 -40.52 3.79 -12.06
N TYR A 162 -41.30 4.62 -11.35
CA TYR A 162 -40.82 5.90 -10.84
C TYR A 162 -39.83 5.75 -9.67
N GLN A 163 -39.95 4.70 -8.85
CA GLN A 163 -38.94 4.36 -7.84
C GLN A 163 -37.59 4.06 -8.49
N LYS A 164 -37.56 3.21 -9.53
CA LYS A 164 -36.31 2.98 -10.28
C LYS A 164 -35.72 4.25 -10.88
N LYS A 165 -36.57 5.15 -11.39
CA LYS A 165 -36.13 6.45 -11.92
C LYS A 165 -35.54 7.34 -10.82
N LEU A 166 -36.13 7.34 -9.63
CA LEU A 166 -35.63 8.04 -8.45
C LEU A 166 -34.27 7.48 -8.03
N ASP A 167 -34.15 6.16 -7.90
CA ASP A 167 -32.91 5.49 -7.51
C ASP A 167 -31.77 5.79 -8.50
N LEU A 168 -32.07 5.82 -9.80
CA LEU A 168 -31.09 6.13 -10.83
C LEU A 168 -30.58 7.57 -10.73
N LYS A 169 -31.49 8.54 -10.54
CA LYS A 169 -31.10 9.95 -10.32
C LYS A 169 -30.29 10.14 -9.02
N ILE A 170 -30.67 9.44 -7.95
CA ILE A 170 -29.89 9.47 -6.69
C ILE A 170 -28.49 8.90 -6.91
N LYS A 171 -28.38 7.79 -7.66
CA LYS A 171 -27.08 7.19 -7.98
C LYS A 171 -26.20 8.14 -8.81
N GLU A 172 -26.77 8.82 -9.81
CA GLU A 172 -26.07 9.85 -10.59
C GLU A 172 -25.59 10.98 -9.66
N GLY A 173 -26.46 11.51 -8.80
CA GLY A 173 -26.08 12.54 -7.83
C GLY A 173 -25.01 12.09 -6.83
N LEU A 174 -25.02 10.82 -6.42
CA LEU A 174 -23.98 10.25 -5.56
C LEU A 174 -22.62 10.24 -6.24
N LEU A 175 -22.57 9.82 -7.51
CA LEU A 175 -21.33 9.83 -8.28
C LEU A 175 -20.78 11.25 -8.45
N GLU A 176 -21.64 12.21 -8.78
CA GLU A 176 -21.26 13.61 -8.95
C GLU A 176 -20.75 14.24 -7.63
N GLU A 177 -21.49 14.08 -6.54
CA GLU A 177 -21.10 14.65 -5.25
C GLU A 177 -19.83 13.97 -4.68
N THR A 178 -19.67 12.65 -4.89
CA THR A 178 -18.44 11.94 -4.48
C THR A 178 -17.24 12.41 -5.29
N ALA A 179 -17.38 12.55 -6.61
CA ALA A 179 -16.30 13.06 -7.46
C ALA A 179 -15.91 14.49 -7.10
N LYS A 180 -16.90 15.34 -6.80
CA LYS A 180 -16.66 16.70 -6.31
C LYS A 180 -15.91 16.71 -4.98
N LEU A 181 -16.37 15.94 -3.99
CA LEU A 181 -15.70 15.85 -2.69
C LEU A 181 -14.28 15.30 -2.82
N ALA A 182 -14.07 14.29 -3.67
CA ALA A 182 -12.75 13.75 -3.96
C ALA A 182 -11.83 14.81 -4.58
N GLY A 183 -12.32 15.61 -5.53
CA GLY A 183 -11.55 16.72 -6.11
C GLY A 183 -11.19 17.80 -5.09
N GLU A 184 -12.16 18.21 -4.25
CA GLU A 184 -11.95 19.23 -3.22
C GLU A 184 -10.96 18.77 -2.14
N LEU A 185 -11.05 17.51 -1.71
CA LEU A 185 -10.17 16.95 -0.69
C LEU A 185 -8.79 16.64 -1.27
N GLY A 186 -8.73 16.12 -2.50
CA GLY A 186 -7.49 15.87 -3.22
C GLY A 186 -6.66 17.14 -3.41
N ALA A 187 -7.29 18.25 -3.81
CA ALA A 187 -6.61 19.53 -3.96
C ALA A 187 -5.98 20.02 -2.64
N LYS A 188 -6.66 19.84 -1.50
CA LYS A 188 -6.11 20.21 -0.19
C LYS A 188 -4.94 19.33 0.24
N ILE A 189 -4.92 18.06 -0.17
CA ILE A 189 -3.81 17.14 0.10
C ILE A 189 -2.61 17.50 -0.78
N ASP A 190 -2.86 17.80 -2.06
CA ASP A 190 -1.84 18.20 -3.04
C ASP A 190 -1.04 19.43 -2.58
N GLU A 191 -1.68 20.42 -1.97
CA GLU A 191 -1.01 21.60 -1.40
C GLU A 191 -0.02 21.28 -0.25
N LEU A 192 -0.12 20.10 0.36
CA LEU A 192 0.66 19.70 1.53
C LEU A 192 1.71 18.63 1.23
N ALA A 193 1.77 18.12 0.00
CA ALA A 193 2.63 16.99 -0.38
C ALA A 193 3.56 17.36 -1.53
N ASP A 194 4.79 16.84 -1.50
CA ASP A 194 5.74 17.01 -2.60
C ASP A 194 5.32 16.24 -3.88
N GLU A 195 4.59 15.12 -3.70
CA GLU A 195 4.11 14.23 -4.75
C GLU A 195 2.80 13.58 -4.30
N VAL A 196 1.79 13.55 -5.17
CA VAL A 196 0.50 12.86 -4.91
C VAL A 196 0.22 11.85 -6.02
N LYS A 197 -0.20 10.65 -5.62
CA LYS A 197 -0.75 9.62 -6.51
C LYS A 197 -2.19 9.33 -6.09
N ILE A 198 -3.13 9.58 -7.00
CA ILE A 198 -4.58 9.38 -6.82
C ILE A 198 -5.03 8.18 -7.63
#